data_AF-A0A9N9WII4-F1
#
_entry.id   AF-A0A9N9WII4-F1
#
_cell.length_a   1.000
_cell.length_b   1.000
_cell.length_c   1.000
_cell.angle_alpha   90.00
_cell.angle_beta   90.00
_cell.angle_gamma   90.00
#
_symmetry.space_group_name_H-M   'P 1'
#
loop_
_entity.id
_entity.type
_entity.pdbx_description
1 polymer ?
#
loop_
_entity_poly.entity_id
_entity_poly.type
_entity_poly.pdbx_seq_one_letter_code
_entity_poly.pdbx_strand_id
1 'polypeptide(L)'
;MYFVSPVCNMSSSSVNIKFRWGLSPSDPEQNPVLIVGQVAHLNSLTWSDVRCKLEPRVSEEAWRRGLSCVTSSPGDSVELWPRAASIASLPVRCSRHSAPSRSHALAKIVRGTQRATDECIVLVCRKRDVYASAVAIARSFPLYGARTAAAPLAAAGSIPARPSTVTVELQLVKEENKQGECYF
;
A
#
# COMPACT_ATOMS: atom_id res chain seq x y z
N MET A 1 24.27 31.50 -31.91
CA MET A 1 23.11 31.24 -31.04
C MET A 1 23.03 29.73 -30.87
N TYR A 2 23.59 29.19 -29.79
CA TYR A 2 23.69 27.74 -29.60
C TYR A 2 22.37 27.21 -29.04
N PHE A 3 21.68 26.39 -29.82
CA PHE A 3 20.51 25.65 -29.38
C PHE A 3 21.01 24.45 -28.56
N VAL A 4 21.02 24.58 -27.24
CA VAL A 4 21.27 23.45 -26.34
C VAL A 4 19.97 22.66 -26.29
N SER A 5 19.89 21.57 -27.05
CA SER A 5 18.78 20.61 -26.96
C SER A 5 18.72 20.07 -25.53
N PRO A 6 17.61 20.24 -24.79
CA PRO A 6 17.46 19.58 -23.51
C PRO A 6 17.35 18.07 -23.76
N VAL A 7 18.37 17.32 -23.37
CA VAL A 7 18.32 15.86 -23.33
C VAL A 7 17.33 15.50 -22.22
N CYS A 8 16.09 15.18 -22.60
CA CYS A 8 15.10 14.63 -21.71
C CYS A 8 15.51 13.20 -21.35
N ASN A 9 16.21 13.04 -20.23
CA ASN A 9 16.52 11.71 -19.70
C ASN A 9 15.21 11.04 -19.24
N MET A 10 14.72 10.07 -20.01
CA MET A 10 13.53 9.30 -19.66
C MET A 10 13.84 8.42 -18.44
N SER A 11 13.37 8.85 -17.28
CA SER A 11 13.50 8.07 -16.04
C SER A 11 12.45 6.96 -16.03
N SER A 12 12.74 5.81 -16.63
CA SER A 12 11.86 4.64 -16.52
C SER A 12 11.87 4.15 -15.07
N SER A 13 10.79 4.41 -14.34
CA SER A 13 10.59 3.87 -13.00
C SER A 13 10.21 2.39 -13.16
N SER A 14 11.18 1.50 -13.18
CA SER A 14 10.94 0.06 -13.34
C SER A 14 10.48 -0.54 -11.99
N VAL A 15 9.17 -0.51 -11.73
CA VAL A 15 8.61 -1.15 -10.53
C VAL A 15 8.19 -2.58 -10.85
N ASN A 16 8.70 -3.57 -10.10
CA ASN A 16 8.28 -4.97 -10.20
C ASN A 16 7.23 -5.28 -9.12
N ILE A 17 6.02 -5.67 -9.52
CA ILE A 17 4.93 -5.98 -8.58
C ILE A 17 4.79 -7.49 -8.47
N LYS A 18 4.87 -8.02 -7.24
CA LYS A 18 4.72 -9.45 -6.94
C LYS A 18 3.52 -9.67 -6.04
N PHE A 19 2.53 -10.42 -6.51
CA PHE A 19 1.39 -10.80 -5.68
C PHE A 19 1.67 -12.14 -4.99
N ARG A 20 1.42 -12.21 -3.69
CA ARG A 20 1.59 -13.42 -2.87
C ARG A 20 0.37 -13.64 -1.98
N TRP A 21 0.13 -14.91 -1.68
CA TRP A 21 -0.89 -15.30 -0.72
C TRP A 21 -0.30 -15.46 0.68
N GLY A 22 -1.01 -14.94 1.69
CA GLY A 22 -0.58 -14.99 3.08
C GLY A 22 0.55 -14.02 3.38
N LEU A 23 0.80 -13.81 4.68
CA LEU A 23 1.90 -12.95 5.13
C LEU A 23 3.22 -13.73 5.17
N SER A 24 4.28 -13.10 4.67
CA SER A 24 5.65 -13.62 4.84
C SER A 24 6.40 -12.86 5.94
N PRO A 25 7.29 -13.49 6.71
CA PRO A 25 8.09 -12.75 7.70
C PRO A 25 8.97 -11.70 7.02
N SER A 26 9.02 -10.47 7.56
CA SER A 26 9.90 -9.41 7.08
C SER A 26 10.10 -8.34 8.14
N ASP A 27 11.30 -7.71 8.16
CA ASP A 27 11.57 -6.55 9.00
C ASP A 27 11.07 -5.27 8.32
N PRO A 28 10.22 -4.46 8.98
CA PRO A 28 9.73 -3.20 8.42
C PRO A 28 10.85 -2.17 8.19
N GLU A 29 11.99 -2.26 8.88
CA GLU A 29 13.14 -1.38 8.62
C GLU A 29 13.74 -1.60 7.23
N GLN A 30 13.81 -2.85 6.78
CA GLN A 30 14.36 -3.22 5.48
C GLN A 30 13.32 -3.09 4.37
N ASN A 31 12.10 -3.59 4.65
CA ASN A 31 10.99 -3.57 3.70
C ASN A 31 9.79 -2.88 4.37
N PRO A 32 9.64 -1.57 4.18
CA PRO A 32 8.51 -0.83 4.71
C PRO A 32 7.17 -1.49 4.39
N VAL A 33 6.28 -1.54 5.38
CA VAL A 33 4.99 -2.21 5.29
C VAL A 33 3.82 -1.22 5.36
N LEU A 34 2.89 -1.36 4.42
CA LEU A 34 1.58 -0.72 4.45
C LEU A 34 0.52 -1.80 4.65
N ILE A 35 -0.20 -1.77 5.77
CA ILE A 35 -1.35 -2.65 6.03
C ILE A 35 -2.62 -1.87 5.70
N VAL A 36 -3.38 -2.34 4.72
CA VAL A 36 -4.56 -1.63 4.22
C VAL A 36 -5.78 -2.54 4.10
N GLY A 37 -6.93 -2.06 4.56
CA GLY A 37 -8.19 -2.81 4.51
C GLY A 37 -9.39 -1.98 4.92
N GLN A 38 -10.58 -2.56 4.88
CA GLN A 38 -11.75 -1.93 5.50
C GLN A 38 -11.66 -2.04 7.02
N VAL A 39 -12.21 -1.08 7.76
CA VAL A 39 -12.17 -1.08 9.24
C VAL A 39 -12.66 -2.41 9.83
N ALA A 40 -13.78 -2.94 9.34
CA ALA A 40 -14.31 -4.24 9.78
C ALA A 40 -13.32 -5.41 9.54
N HIS A 41 -12.56 -5.36 8.44
CA HIS A 41 -11.56 -6.37 8.11
C HIS A 41 -10.31 -6.22 8.99
N LEU A 42 -9.86 -4.99 9.21
CA LEU A 42 -8.69 -4.71 10.06
C LEU A 42 -8.96 -5.11 11.52
N ASN A 43 -10.17 -4.85 12.03
CA ASN A 43 -10.58 -5.27 13.37
C ASN A 43 -10.74 -6.79 13.54
N SER A 44 -10.82 -7.55 12.45
CA SER A 44 -10.84 -9.02 12.50
C SER A 44 -9.45 -9.64 12.66
N LEU A 45 -8.38 -8.86 12.44
CA LEU A 45 -7.01 -9.34 12.55
C LEU A 45 -6.57 -9.42 14.01
N THR A 46 -5.92 -10.51 14.37
CA THR A 46 -5.24 -10.65 15.66
C THR A 46 -3.78 -10.22 15.54
N TRP A 47 -3.15 -9.86 16.67
CA TRP A 47 -1.71 -9.56 16.69
C TRP A 47 -0.88 -10.71 16.10
N SER A 48 -1.28 -11.96 16.37
CA SER A 48 -0.61 -13.15 15.84
C SER A 48 -0.58 -13.23 14.32
N ASP A 49 -1.55 -12.64 13.62
CA ASP A 49 -1.62 -12.63 12.16
C ASP A 49 -0.62 -11.64 11.54
N VAL A 50 -0.35 -10.52 12.23
CA VAL A 50 0.44 -9.40 11.69
C VAL A 50 1.84 -9.28 12.28
N ARG A 51 2.09 -9.88 13.45
CA ARG A 51 3.37 -9.77 14.17
C ARG A 51 4.59 -10.16 13.33
N CYS A 52 4.44 -11.10 12.39
CA CYS A 52 5.54 -11.54 11.52
C CYS A 52 6.08 -10.44 10.60
N LYS A 53 5.34 -9.35 10.39
CA LYS A 53 5.74 -8.17 9.61
C LYS A 53 6.14 -6.97 10.45
N LEU A 54 5.87 -7.01 11.74
CA LEU A 54 5.88 -5.84 12.61
C LEU A 54 6.91 -5.99 13.74
N GLU A 55 7.12 -7.21 14.23
CA GLU A 55 8.16 -7.49 15.22
C GLU A 55 9.55 -7.41 14.60
N PRO A 56 10.55 -6.95 15.38
CA PRO A 56 10.46 -6.45 16.76
C PRO A 56 10.16 -4.94 16.85
N ARG A 57 10.00 -4.24 15.72
CA ARG A 57 9.99 -2.77 15.65
C ARG A 57 8.71 -2.14 16.18
N VAL A 58 7.58 -2.78 15.95
CA VAL A 58 6.26 -2.36 16.40
C VAL A 58 5.79 -3.33 17.47
N SER A 59 5.37 -2.80 18.61
CA SER A 59 4.79 -3.60 19.70
C SER A 59 3.28 -3.82 19.49
N GLU A 60 2.72 -4.80 20.19
CA GLU A 60 1.28 -5.06 20.15
C GLU A 60 0.46 -3.83 20.60
N GLU A 61 0.95 -3.07 21.58
CA GLU A 61 0.28 -1.85 22.04
C GLU A 61 0.26 -0.76 20.97
N ALA A 62 1.35 -0.61 20.22
CA ALA A 62 1.42 0.33 19.11
C ALA A 62 0.44 -0.07 17.99
N TRP A 63 0.36 -1.36 17.67
CA TRP A 63 -0.64 -1.90 16.75
C TRP A 63 -2.07 -1.61 17.19
N ARG A 64 -2.42 -1.92 18.45
CA ARG A 64 -3.76 -1.65 19.00
C ARG A 64 -4.11 -0.17 18.97
N ARG A 65 -3.17 0.73 19.29
CA ARG A 65 -3.38 2.18 19.19
C ARG A 65 -3.61 2.63 17.75
N GLY A 66 -2.78 2.19 16.81
CA GLY A 66 -2.97 2.53 15.40
C GLY A 66 -4.30 2.01 14.83
N LEU A 67 -4.69 0.79 15.18
CA LEU A 67 -5.97 0.21 14.81
C LEU A 67 -7.16 1.00 15.38
N SER A 68 -7.06 1.47 16.63
CA SER A 68 -8.06 2.34 17.26
C SER A 68 -8.21 3.67 16.53
N CYS A 69 -7.10 4.32 16.16
CA CYS A 69 -7.11 5.57 15.40
C CYS A 69 -7.78 5.41 14.02
N VAL A 70 -7.37 4.37 13.28
CA VAL A 70 -7.90 4.06 11.94
C VAL A 70 -9.36 3.60 11.97
N THR A 71 -9.82 3.05 13.09
CA THR A 71 -11.22 2.70 13.34
C THR A 71 -12.07 3.94 13.63
N SER A 72 -11.52 4.89 14.39
CA SER A 72 -12.20 6.14 14.75
C SER A 72 -12.31 7.12 13.59
N SER A 73 -11.34 7.11 12.67
CA SER A 73 -11.34 7.92 11.45
C SER A 73 -11.17 7.06 10.19
N PRO A 74 -12.26 6.49 9.64
CA PRO A 74 -12.18 5.63 8.47
C PRO A 74 -11.80 6.40 7.19
N GLY A 75 -10.78 5.92 6.48
CA GLY A 75 -10.24 6.56 5.26
C GLY A 75 -8.86 7.18 5.47
N ASP A 76 -8.39 7.25 6.71
CA ASP A 76 -7.08 7.77 7.07
C ASP A 76 -6.02 6.68 7.21
N SER A 77 -4.76 7.12 7.21
CA SER A 77 -3.58 6.30 7.46
C SER A 77 -2.86 6.78 8.72
N VAL A 78 -2.38 5.84 9.52
CA VAL A 78 -1.61 6.10 10.74
C VAL A 78 -0.28 5.36 10.64
N GLU A 79 0.81 6.06 10.93
CA GLU A 79 2.13 5.43 11.02
C GLU A 79 2.27 4.75 12.39
N LEU A 80 2.63 3.46 12.36
CA LEU A 80 2.97 2.67 13.54
C LEU A 80 4.46 2.80 13.88
N TRP A 81 5.28 2.92 12.84
CA TRP A 81 6.72 3.14 12.93
C TRP A 81 7.14 4.15 11.85
N PRO A 82 7.89 5.21 12.22
CA PRO A 82 8.22 6.30 11.31
C PRO A 82 8.80 5.80 9.99
N ARG A 83 8.14 6.17 8.89
CA ARG A 83 8.56 5.86 7.50
C ARG A 83 8.77 4.37 7.18
N ALA A 84 8.34 3.43 8.02
CA ALA A 84 8.58 2.01 7.77
C ALA A 84 7.37 1.10 8.07
N ALA A 85 6.44 1.47 8.96
CA ALA A 85 5.21 0.71 9.13
C ALA A 85 4.01 1.64 9.25
N SER A 86 2.99 1.42 8.42
CA SER A 86 1.74 2.17 8.47
C SER A 86 0.53 1.27 8.30
N ILE A 87 -0.58 1.69 8.91
CA ILE A 87 -1.89 1.07 8.78
C ILE A 87 -2.86 2.09 8.19
N ALA A 88 -3.70 1.69 7.25
CA ALA A 88 -4.66 2.58 6.60
C ALA A 88 -6.02 1.91 6.44
N SER A 89 -7.10 2.64 6.71
CA SER A 89 -8.45 2.15 6.44
C SER A 89 -8.99 2.68 5.13
N LEU A 90 -9.80 1.84 4.48
CA LEU A 90 -10.64 2.24 3.37
C LEU A 90 -11.92 2.93 3.90
N PRO A 91 -12.38 4.01 3.25
CA PRO A 91 -13.55 4.77 3.68
C PRO A 91 -14.80 3.89 3.74
N VAL A 92 -15.66 4.06 4.75
CA VAL A 92 -16.83 3.18 4.96
C VAL A 92 -17.91 3.37 3.90
N ARG A 93 -18.20 4.64 3.54
CA ARG A 93 -19.24 4.95 2.56
C ARG A 93 -18.74 4.75 1.14
N CYS A 94 -19.53 4.04 0.34
CA CYS A 94 -19.36 3.97 -1.11
C CYS A 94 -20.68 4.40 -1.77
N SER A 95 -20.58 5.11 -2.89
CA SER A 95 -21.74 5.42 -3.72
C SER A 95 -22.19 4.16 -4.47
N ARG A 96 -23.47 4.08 -4.86
CA ARG A 96 -24.03 2.97 -5.65
C ARG A 96 -23.29 2.74 -6.99
N HIS A 97 -22.59 3.76 -7.48
CA HIS A 97 -21.80 3.69 -8.72
C HIS A 97 -20.32 3.32 -8.49
N SER A 98 -19.89 3.18 -7.23
CA SER A 98 -18.51 2.81 -6.89
C SER A 98 -18.38 1.31 -6.68
N ALA A 99 -17.23 0.75 -7.09
CA ALA A 99 -16.93 -0.64 -6.79
C ALA A 99 -16.94 -0.89 -5.26
N PRO A 100 -17.58 -1.96 -4.77
CA PRO A 100 -17.68 -2.27 -3.34
C PRO A 100 -16.31 -2.54 -2.69
N SER A 101 -15.31 -2.91 -3.50
CA SER A 101 -13.90 -3.07 -3.10
C SER A 101 -13.21 -1.75 -2.74
N ARG A 102 -13.83 -0.59 -3.04
CA ARG A 102 -13.28 0.76 -2.76
C ARG A 102 -11.89 0.96 -3.40
N SER A 103 -11.70 0.32 -4.55
CA SER A 103 -10.45 0.26 -5.30
C SER A 103 -9.89 1.65 -5.66
N HIS A 104 -10.76 2.65 -5.86
CA HIS A 104 -10.34 4.04 -6.08
C HIS A 104 -9.61 4.62 -4.86
N ALA A 105 -10.19 4.48 -3.66
CA ALA A 105 -9.59 4.96 -2.42
C ALA A 105 -8.30 4.20 -2.10
N LEU A 106 -8.27 2.89 -2.32
CA LEU A 106 -7.06 2.08 -2.18
C LEU A 106 -5.91 2.63 -3.03
N ALA A 107 -6.14 2.91 -4.31
CA ALA A 107 -5.11 3.47 -5.17
C ALA A 107 -4.67 4.88 -4.74
N LYS A 108 -5.56 5.68 -4.15
CA LYS A 108 -5.21 6.99 -3.59
C LYS A 108 -4.27 6.84 -2.39
N ILE A 109 -4.58 5.93 -1.46
CA ILE A 109 -3.74 5.63 -0.30
C ILE A 109 -2.38 5.12 -0.76
N VAL A 110 -2.35 4.09 -1.62
CA VAL A 110 -1.11 3.49 -2.13
C VAL A 110 -0.23 4.57 -2.77
N ARG A 111 -0.77 5.41 -3.67
CA ARG A 111 -0.03 6.53 -4.27
C ARG A 111 0.51 7.54 -3.27
N GLY A 112 -0.25 7.84 -2.21
CA GLY A 112 0.18 8.76 -1.15
C GLY A 112 1.27 8.18 -0.24
N THR A 113 1.37 6.87 -0.17
CA THR A 113 2.33 6.15 0.70
C THR A 113 3.47 5.48 -0.07
N GLN A 114 3.57 5.68 -1.40
CA GLN A 114 4.62 5.04 -2.21
C GLN A 114 6.01 5.45 -1.75
N ARG A 115 6.91 4.48 -1.72
CA ARG A 115 8.32 4.71 -1.44
C ARG A 115 9.15 4.45 -2.69
N ALA A 116 10.35 5.03 -2.72
CA ALA A 116 11.34 4.80 -3.78
C ALA A 116 12.21 3.55 -3.51
N THR A 117 11.82 2.73 -2.52
CA THR A 117 12.52 1.52 -2.07
C THR A 117 11.64 0.30 -2.28
N ASP A 118 12.21 -0.89 -2.08
CA ASP A 118 11.43 -2.12 -1.99
C ASP A 118 10.42 -1.98 -0.82
N GLU A 119 9.16 -2.35 -1.05
CA GLU A 119 8.09 -2.18 -0.06
C GLU A 119 7.09 -3.35 -0.09
N CYS A 120 6.37 -3.51 1.01
CA CYS A 120 5.40 -4.57 1.23
C CYS A 120 4.02 -3.96 1.47
N ILE A 121 3.01 -4.36 0.70
CA ILE A 121 1.62 -3.95 0.88
C ILE A 121 0.83 -5.16 1.33
N VAL A 122 0.35 -5.15 2.57
CA VAL A 122 -0.55 -6.18 3.10
C VAL A 122 -1.99 -5.72 2.85
N LEU A 123 -2.66 -6.39 1.91
CA LEU A 123 -4.05 -6.12 1.57
C LEU A 123 -4.98 -7.07 2.33
N VAL A 124 -5.84 -6.50 3.16
CA VAL A 124 -6.81 -7.22 3.99
C VAL A 124 -8.21 -7.07 3.40
N CYS A 125 -8.68 -8.10 2.71
CA CYS A 125 -9.93 -8.03 1.95
C CYS A 125 -10.66 -9.38 1.86
N ARG A 126 -11.88 -9.37 1.33
CA ARG A 126 -12.64 -10.59 1.00
C ARG A 126 -12.18 -11.14 -0.33
N LYS A 127 -12.36 -12.45 -0.54
CA LYS A 127 -11.96 -13.13 -1.79
C LYS A 127 -12.52 -12.47 -3.05
N ARG A 128 -13.79 -12.02 -3.01
CA ARG A 128 -14.45 -11.32 -4.13
C ARG A 128 -13.82 -9.98 -4.51
N ASP A 129 -13.17 -9.30 -3.55
CA ASP A 129 -12.62 -7.96 -3.72
C ASP A 129 -11.14 -7.96 -4.11
N VAL A 130 -10.47 -9.11 -4.06
CA VAL A 130 -9.03 -9.28 -4.32
C VAL A 130 -8.65 -8.75 -5.70
N TYR A 131 -9.38 -9.17 -6.75
CA TYR A 131 -9.02 -8.82 -8.13
C TYR A 131 -9.07 -7.30 -8.37
N ALA A 132 -10.20 -6.67 -8.01
CA ALA A 132 -10.37 -5.22 -8.17
C ALA A 132 -9.34 -4.41 -7.35
N SER A 133 -8.97 -4.92 -6.18
CA SER A 133 -7.96 -4.29 -5.31
C SER A 133 -6.54 -4.47 -5.86
N ALA A 134 -6.20 -5.66 -6.37
CA ALA A 134 -4.92 -5.94 -7.01
C ALA A 134 -4.69 -5.05 -8.24
N VAL A 135 -5.71 -4.90 -9.11
CA VAL A 135 -5.66 -3.98 -10.25
C VAL A 135 -5.47 -2.53 -9.79
N ALA A 136 -6.09 -2.14 -8.67
CA ALA A 136 -5.93 -0.81 -8.11
C ALA A 136 -4.53 -0.52 -7.57
N ILE A 137 -3.89 -1.52 -6.96
CA ILE A 137 -2.49 -1.42 -6.54
C ILE A 137 -1.60 -1.36 -7.78
N ALA A 138 -1.79 -2.25 -8.75
CA ALA A 138 -0.97 -2.30 -9.98
C ALA A 138 -0.96 -0.96 -10.74
N ARG A 139 -2.13 -0.35 -10.96
CA ARG A 139 -2.24 0.95 -11.65
C ARG A 139 -1.69 2.14 -10.84
N SER A 140 -1.35 1.95 -9.57
CA SER A 140 -0.70 2.99 -8.77
C SER A 140 0.77 3.16 -9.14
N PHE A 141 1.37 2.19 -9.84
CA PHE A 141 2.76 2.21 -10.28
C PHE A 141 2.85 2.34 -11.82
N PRO A 142 2.80 3.57 -12.36
CA PRO A 142 2.90 3.79 -13.80
C PRO A 142 4.31 3.45 -14.31
N LEU A 143 4.38 2.70 -15.42
CA LEU A 143 5.66 2.37 -16.08
C LEU A 143 6.24 3.55 -16.86
N TYR A 144 5.38 4.47 -17.31
CA TYR A 144 5.77 5.65 -18.07
C TYR A 144 5.80 6.88 -17.18
N GLY A 145 6.92 7.60 -17.20
CA GLY A 145 7.06 8.91 -16.59
C GLY A 145 8.01 9.77 -17.41
N ALA A 146 7.52 10.91 -17.90
CA ALA A 146 8.32 11.90 -18.63
C ALA A 146 8.67 13.10 -17.75
N ARG A 147 8.90 12.88 -16.45
CA ARG A 147 9.28 13.94 -15.52
C ARG A 147 10.66 14.47 -15.93
N THR A 148 10.71 15.74 -16.31
CA THR A 148 11.97 16.47 -16.53
C THR A 148 12.63 16.65 -15.17
N ALA A 149 13.77 15.98 -14.95
CA ALA A 149 14.59 16.22 -13.78
C ALA A 149 15.17 17.65 -13.86
N ALA A 150 15.19 18.37 -12.75
CA ALA A 150 15.98 19.60 -12.66
C ALA A 150 17.45 19.25 -12.94
N ALA A 151 18.16 20.11 -13.69
CA ALA A 151 19.56 19.90 -14.05
C ALA A 151 20.37 19.53 -12.79
N PRO A 152 21.10 18.41 -12.78
CA PRO A 152 21.86 18.00 -11.62
C PRO A 152 22.99 18.99 -11.40
N LEU A 153 22.86 19.87 -10.41
CA LEU A 153 24.01 20.52 -9.81
C LEU A 153 24.86 19.40 -9.17
N ALA A 154 26.04 19.17 -9.74
CA ALA A 154 27.04 18.17 -9.38
C ALA A 154 26.75 16.72 -9.81
N ALA A 155 27.36 16.35 -10.93
CA ALA A 155 27.72 14.98 -11.25
C ALA A 155 28.81 14.49 -10.28
N ALA A 156 28.43 13.63 -9.34
CA ALA A 156 29.35 12.71 -8.66
C ALA A 156 28.55 11.46 -8.22
N GLY A 157 28.52 10.45 -9.11
CA GLY A 157 28.05 9.11 -8.75
C GLY A 157 26.53 8.89 -8.74
N SER A 158 25.79 9.31 -9.78
CA SER A 158 24.37 8.92 -9.90
C SER A 158 24.26 7.40 -10.11
N ILE A 159 24.04 6.69 -9.00
CA ILE A 159 23.68 5.27 -8.97
C ILE A 159 22.46 5.10 -9.89
N PRO A 160 22.48 4.18 -10.87
CA PRO A 160 21.32 3.91 -11.70
C PRO A 160 20.13 3.61 -10.78
N ALA A 161 18.99 4.28 -11.02
CA ALA A 161 17.78 4.08 -10.24
C ALA A 161 17.41 2.58 -10.28
N ARG A 162 17.65 1.87 -9.18
CA ARG A 162 17.39 0.44 -9.08
C ARG A 162 15.88 0.21 -9.22
N PRO A 163 15.45 -0.79 -9.99
CA PRO A 163 14.04 -1.19 -10.01
C PRO A 163 13.59 -1.53 -8.59
N SER A 164 12.57 -0.84 -8.09
CA SER A 164 11.98 -1.18 -6.80
C SER A 164 10.98 -2.33 -6.96
N THR A 165 10.95 -3.22 -5.97
CA THR A 165 10.02 -4.34 -5.92
C THR A 165 8.94 -4.07 -4.89
N VAL A 166 7.68 -4.10 -5.33
CA VAL A 166 6.51 -3.99 -4.46
C VAL A 166 5.92 -5.38 -4.29
N THR A 167 5.97 -5.91 -3.08
CA THR A 167 5.36 -7.20 -2.76
C THR A 167 3.97 -6.96 -2.17
N VAL A 168 2.93 -7.45 -2.84
CA VAL A 168 1.55 -7.37 -2.37
C VAL A 168 1.17 -8.70 -1.74
N GLU A 169 0.92 -8.69 -0.45
CA GLU A 169 0.52 -9.86 0.33
C GLU A 169 -0.97 -9.82 0.64
N LEU A 170 -1.66 -10.90 0.27
CA LEU A 170 -3.10 -11.01 0.40
C LEU A 170 -3.45 -11.75 1.69
N GLN A 171 -4.09 -11.04 2.62
CA GLN A 171 -4.68 -11.63 3.81
C GLN A 171 -6.21 -11.64 3.67
N LEU A 172 -6.78 -12.85 3.58
CA LEU A 172 -8.23 -12.97 3.53
C LEU A 172 -8.85 -12.87 4.91
N VAL A 173 -9.96 -12.13 4.96
CA VAL A 173 -10.90 -12.21 6.08
C VAL A 173 -11.72 -13.48 5.93
N LYS A 174 -11.84 -14.25 7.02
CA LYS A 174 -12.77 -15.39 7.09
C LYS A 174 -14.19 -14.84 6.92
N GLU A 175 -14.93 -15.35 5.94
CA GLU A 175 -16.31 -14.92 5.78
C GLU A 175 -17.12 -15.36 7.01
N GLU A 176 -17.65 -14.39 7.76
CA GLU A 176 -18.72 -14.65 8.70
C GLU A 176 -19.97 -14.91 7.86
N ASN A 177 -20.52 -16.14 7.94
CA ASN A 177 -21.79 -16.50 7.32
C ASN A 177 -22.92 -15.63 7.89
N LYS A 178 -23.13 -14.45 7.32
CA LYS A 178 -24.39 -13.71 7.45
C LYS A 178 -25.25 -14.05 6.25
N GLN A 179 -25.91 -15.20 6.34
CA GLN A 179 -27.25 -15.35 5.77
C GLN A 179 -28.14 -14.33 6.48
N GLY A 180 -28.73 -13.40 5.74
CA GLY A 180 -29.78 -12.50 6.24
C GLY A 180 -29.57 -11.01 5.96
N GLU A 181 -30.44 -10.49 5.08
CA GLU A 181 -30.99 -9.12 5.08
C GLU A 181 -30.10 -7.95 4.58
N CYS A 182 -30.51 -7.07 3.66
CA CYS A 182 -31.80 -6.80 3.00
C CYS A 182 -31.58 -6.30 1.56
N TYR A 183 -32.53 -6.65 0.70
CA TYR A 183 -32.80 -6.04 -0.61
C TYR A 183 -33.20 -4.57 -0.45
N PHE A 184 -32.60 -3.66 -1.23
CA PHE A 184 -33.19 -2.41 -1.75
C PHE A 184 -32.45 -1.90 -3.00
#